data_AF-A0A091RJL6-F1
#
_entry.id   AF-A0A091RJL6-F1
#
_cell.length_a   1.000
_cell.length_b   1.000
_cell.length_c   1.000
_cell.angle_alpha   90.00
_cell.angle_beta   90.00
_cell.angle_gamma   90.00
#
_symmetry.space_group_name_H-M   'P 1'
#
loop_
_entity.id
_entity.type
_entity.pdbx_description
1 polymer ?
#
loop_
_entity_poly.entity_id
_entity_poly.type
_entity_poly.pdbx_seq_one_letter_code
_entity_poly.pdbx_strand_id
1 'polypeptide(L)'
;YGKNTIKFLRLRHEGKKHFVKEVEVCTHLRLTSAQEYLDGNNSLVIPTDTMKNIVLVLAKKNGISTLEQFAIDICRYFMTTFCQVAYVKTYVQEVPWQRLQENGVPHIHSFMLVPDGIRFCEAEQCRNGPLVLFAGIKDLKLMKTTQSGFEGFYRSEYTTLPERHDRILCGELFCKWSYGECKDLDFDCIWNKVRECILEAFSGPLDCGEYSPSYQRTVNCIQMHIFSKVSQVQIIEIVLNNTFYNVLDMNNLGLTNEKEVLIPVETPYGSCACTLGRK
;
A
#
# COMPACT_ATOMS: atom_id res chain seq x y z
N TYR A 1 -13.33 -10.17 16.51
CA TYR A 1 -14.24 -10.48 15.38
C TYR A 1 -14.49 -9.20 14.57
N GLY A 2 -15.15 -9.26 13.42
CA GLY A 2 -15.43 -8.05 12.64
C GLY A 2 -16.19 -8.28 11.35
N LYS A 3 -16.22 -7.24 10.51
CA LYS A 3 -16.77 -7.30 9.15
C LYS A 3 -15.70 -6.89 8.16
N ASN A 4 -15.49 -7.73 7.16
CA ASN A 4 -14.55 -7.51 6.06
C ASN A 4 -15.27 -7.11 4.78
N THR A 5 -14.54 -6.44 3.91
CA THR A 5 -14.95 -6.18 2.52
C THR A 5 -16.28 -5.42 2.42
N ILE A 6 -16.45 -4.39 3.25
CA ILE A 6 -17.56 -3.44 3.14
C ILE A 6 -17.21 -2.47 1.99
N LYS A 7 -17.63 -2.82 0.77
CA LYS A 7 -17.42 -2.01 -0.44
C LYS A 7 -18.56 -1.03 -0.68
N PHE A 8 -18.23 0.23 -0.92
CA PHE A 8 -19.22 1.25 -1.30
C PHE A 8 -18.57 2.45 -1.97
N LEU A 9 -19.36 3.15 -2.78
CA LEU A 9 -19.00 4.42 -3.43
C LEU A 9 -19.74 5.57 -2.75
N ARG A 10 -19.01 6.64 -2.44
CA ARG A 10 -19.58 7.93 -2.06
C ARG A 10 -19.43 8.95 -3.20
N LEU A 11 -20.55 9.58 -3.54
CA LEU A 11 -20.60 10.71 -4.45
C LEU A 11 -20.73 12.03 -3.68
N ARG A 12 -20.01 13.06 -4.14
CA ARG A 12 -20.22 14.46 -3.77
C ARG A 12 -20.42 15.28 -5.04
N HIS A 13 -21.45 16.13 -5.08
CA HIS A 13 -21.73 16.99 -6.22
C HIS A 13 -21.48 18.45 -5.86
N GLU A 14 -20.78 19.16 -6.73
CA GLU A 14 -20.59 20.61 -6.68
C GLU A 14 -21.04 21.18 -8.03
N GLY A 15 -22.32 21.53 -8.12
CA GLY A 15 -22.97 21.85 -9.40
C GLY A 15 -22.89 20.66 -10.38
N LYS A 16 -22.35 20.88 -11.58
CA LYS A 16 -22.14 19.84 -12.59
C LYS A 16 -20.90 18.96 -12.34
N LYS A 17 -20.01 19.37 -11.44
CA LYS A 17 -18.77 18.64 -11.14
C LYS A 17 -19.04 17.60 -10.06
N HIS A 18 -18.82 16.34 -10.38
CA HIS A 18 -19.00 15.21 -9.47
C HIS A 18 -17.65 14.76 -8.93
N PHE A 19 -17.61 14.32 -7.68
CA PHE A 19 -16.45 13.72 -7.02
C PHE A 19 -16.83 12.33 -6.52
N VAL A 20 -15.93 11.37 -6.71
CA VAL A 20 -16.10 9.96 -6.33
C VAL A 20 -15.07 9.60 -5.27
N LYS A 21 -15.48 8.76 -4.32
CA LYS A 21 -14.58 8.06 -3.40
C LYS A 21 -15.15 6.67 -3.18
N GLU A 22 -14.56 5.67 -3.83
CA GLU A 22 -14.95 4.27 -3.65
C GLU A 22 -13.91 3.58 -2.79
N VAL A 23 -14.38 2.92 -1.73
CA VAL A 23 -13.52 2.31 -0.73
C VAL A 23 -14.00 0.91 -0.36
N GLU A 24 -13.06 0.11 0.10
CA GLU A 24 -13.32 -1.15 0.80
C GLU A 24 -12.82 -1.04 2.24
N VAL A 25 -13.71 -1.34 3.19
CA VAL A 25 -13.42 -1.25 4.63
C VAL A 25 -13.48 -2.62 5.30
N CYS A 26 -12.49 -2.88 6.14
CA CYS A 26 -12.48 -4.00 7.08
C CYS A 26 -12.36 -3.43 8.50
N THR A 27 -13.31 -3.73 9.38
CA THR A 27 -13.31 -3.23 10.77
C THR A 27 -13.46 -4.38 11.75
N HIS A 28 -12.57 -4.44 12.73
CA HIS A 28 -12.47 -5.50 13.72
C HIS A 28 -12.48 -4.95 15.13
N LEU A 29 -13.13 -5.67 16.02
CA LEU A 29 -13.26 -5.36 17.43
C LEU A 29 -12.73 -6.53 18.26
N ARG A 30 -12.13 -6.18 19.39
CA ARG A 30 -11.91 -7.07 20.53
C ARG A 30 -12.71 -6.51 21.70
N LEU A 31 -13.50 -7.34 22.36
CA LEU A 31 -14.27 -6.95 23.53
C LEU A 31 -13.44 -7.06 24.81
N THR A 32 -13.95 -6.51 25.91
CA THR A 32 -13.35 -6.60 27.25
C THR A 32 -13.56 -7.98 27.90
N SER A 33 -14.51 -8.76 27.40
CA SER A 33 -14.85 -10.12 27.84
C SER A 33 -14.67 -11.11 26.68
N ALA A 34 -14.55 -12.40 27.00
CA ALA A 34 -14.49 -13.50 26.05
C ALA A 34 -15.66 -14.50 26.22
N GLN A 35 -16.73 -14.10 26.89
CA GLN A 35 -17.88 -14.96 27.19
C GLN A 35 -18.58 -15.53 25.94
N GLU A 36 -18.51 -14.84 24.81
CA GLU A 36 -19.00 -15.35 23.53
C GLU A 36 -18.22 -16.59 23.06
N TYR A 37 -16.95 -16.70 23.43
CA TYR A 37 -16.10 -17.84 23.11
C TYR A 37 -16.20 -18.96 24.14
N LEU A 38 -16.28 -18.61 25.43
CA LEU A 38 -16.27 -19.58 26.52
C LEU A 38 -17.64 -20.23 26.74
N ASP A 39 -18.70 -19.43 26.72
CA ASP A 39 -20.04 -19.85 27.15
C ASP A 39 -21.09 -19.67 26.04
N GLY A 40 -20.70 -19.18 24.85
CA GLY A 40 -21.63 -18.82 23.77
C GLY A 40 -22.55 -17.63 24.11
N ASN A 41 -22.22 -16.86 25.15
CA ASN A 41 -23.02 -15.72 25.57
C ASN A 41 -22.72 -14.49 24.71
N ASN A 42 -23.65 -14.17 23.81
CA ASN A 42 -23.52 -13.08 22.85
C ASN A 42 -23.98 -11.69 23.36
N SER A 43 -24.31 -11.55 24.65
CA SER A 43 -24.90 -10.31 25.20
C SER A 43 -24.05 -9.04 24.98
N LEU A 44 -22.73 -9.17 24.87
CA LEU A 44 -21.81 -8.06 24.61
C LEU A 44 -21.41 -7.92 23.12
N VAL A 45 -21.79 -8.89 22.29
CA VAL A 45 -21.39 -8.96 20.89
C VAL A 45 -22.16 -7.92 20.08
N ILE A 46 -21.43 -7.08 19.36
CA ILE A 46 -21.99 -6.17 18.38
C ILE A 46 -22.14 -6.97 17.07
N PRO A 47 -23.36 -7.16 16.53
CA PRO A 47 -23.52 -7.90 15.29
C PRO A 47 -22.67 -7.31 14.17
N THR A 48 -22.01 -8.16 13.38
CA THR A 48 -21.15 -7.69 12.28
C THR A 48 -21.94 -6.93 11.20
N ASP A 49 -23.25 -7.17 11.08
CA ASP A 49 -24.14 -6.36 10.26
C ASP A 49 -24.32 -4.94 10.81
N THR A 50 -24.47 -4.78 12.12
CA THR A 50 -24.48 -3.47 12.79
C THR A 50 -23.17 -2.72 12.53
N MET A 51 -22.03 -3.41 12.56
CA MET A 51 -20.72 -2.81 12.25
C MET A 51 -20.67 -2.27 10.81
N LYS A 52 -21.17 -3.05 9.83
CA LYS A 52 -21.34 -2.60 8.44
C LYS A 52 -22.21 -1.35 8.34
N ASN A 53 -23.37 -1.36 9.01
CA ASN A 53 -24.32 -0.24 8.98
C ASN A 53 -23.71 1.03 9.59
N ILE A 54 -22.94 0.90 10.68
CA ILE A 54 -22.20 2.02 11.30
C ILE A 54 -21.23 2.65 10.30
N VAL A 55 -20.41 1.84 9.62
CA VAL A 55 -19.45 2.34 8.61
C VAL A 55 -20.17 3.12 7.50
N LEU A 56 -21.27 2.59 6.97
CA LEU A 56 -22.06 3.25 5.91
C LEU A 56 -22.70 4.56 6.41
N VAL A 57 -23.21 4.58 7.66
CA VAL A 57 -23.78 5.78 8.28
C VAL A 57 -22.72 6.86 8.51
N LEU A 58 -21.53 6.48 8.99
CA LEU A 58 -20.41 7.42 9.15
C LEU A 58 -19.98 8.00 7.81
N ALA A 59 -19.84 7.17 6.77
CA ALA A 59 -19.57 7.64 5.42
C ALA A 59 -20.67 8.60 4.94
N LYS A 60 -21.95 8.33 5.24
CA LYS A 60 -23.07 9.22 4.86
C LYS A 60 -22.96 10.58 5.56
N LYS A 61 -22.82 10.57 6.89
CA LYS A 61 -22.87 11.74 7.78
C LYS A 61 -21.62 12.62 7.68
N ASN A 62 -20.44 12.02 7.81
CA ASN A 62 -19.17 12.76 7.88
C ASN A 62 -18.54 12.94 6.50
N GLY A 63 -18.84 12.02 5.58
CA GLY A 63 -18.11 11.90 4.33
C GLY A 63 -16.80 11.15 4.48
N ILE A 64 -15.99 11.20 3.42
CA ILE A 64 -14.65 10.60 3.37
C ILE A 64 -13.75 11.68 2.79
N SER A 65 -13.12 12.48 3.65
CA SER A 65 -12.15 13.49 3.23
C SER A 65 -10.85 12.80 2.79
N THR A 66 -10.27 12.03 3.69
CA THR A 66 -9.14 11.12 3.44
C THR A 66 -9.47 9.73 3.99
N LEU A 67 -8.72 8.72 3.57
CA LEU A 67 -8.89 7.35 4.06
C LEU A 67 -8.58 7.28 5.56
N GLU A 68 -7.49 7.92 5.96
CA GLU A 68 -6.99 7.99 7.32
C GLU A 68 -8.01 8.63 8.24
N GLN A 69 -8.55 9.79 7.88
CA GLN A 69 -9.55 10.46 8.71
C GLN A 69 -10.82 9.60 8.85
N PHE A 70 -11.23 8.91 7.79
CA PHE A 70 -12.38 8.03 7.86
C PHE A 70 -12.14 6.80 8.75
N ALA A 71 -10.93 6.20 8.69
CA ALA A 71 -10.55 5.12 9.59
C ALA A 71 -10.51 5.59 11.06
N ILE A 72 -10.02 6.81 11.31
CA ILE A 72 -10.03 7.44 12.64
C ILE A 72 -11.45 7.62 13.15
N ASP A 73 -12.36 8.12 12.32
CA ASP A 73 -13.75 8.35 12.69
C ASP A 73 -14.45 7.03 13.07
N ILE A 74 -14.19 5.95 12.33
CA ILE A 74 -14.72 4.61 12.63
C ILE A 74 -14.17 4.12 13.98
N CYS A 75 -12.85 4.17 14.18
CA CYS A 75 -12.21 3.75 15.43
C CYS A 75 -12.75 4.55 16.62
N ARG A 76 -12.83 5.88 16.48
CA ARG A 76 -13.36 6.78 17.49
C ARG A 76 -14.81 6.44 17.82
N TYR A 77 -15.66 6.22 16.82
CA TYR A 77 -17.07 5.88 17.04
C TYR A 77 -17.23 4.61 17.86
N PHE A 78 -16.54 3.51 17.51
CA PHE A 78 -16.63 2.26 18.25
C PHE A 78 -16.10 2.41 19.68
N MET A 79 -14.99 3.13 19.85
CA MET A 79 -14.44 3.39 21.17
C MET A 79 -15.41 4.23 22.01
N THR A 80 -15.92 5.34 21.53
CA THR A 80 -16.76 6.22 22.36
C THR A 80 -18.16 5.66 22.63
N THR A 81 -18.71 4.88 21.70
CA THR A 81 -20.11 4.44 21.77
C THR A 81 -20.31 3.18 22.61
N PHE A 82 -19.34 2.25 22.58
CA PHE A 82 -19.48 0.94 23.21
C PHE A 82 -18.42 0.76 24.30
N CYS A 83 -18.83 0.81 25.56
CA CYS A 83 -17.90 0.67 26.69
C CYS A 83 -17.20 -0.70 26.73
N GLN A 84 -17.84 -1.75 26.19
CA GLN A 84 -17.32 -3.11 26.16
C GLN A 84 -16.26 -3.36 25.06
N VAL A 85 -15.97 -2.39 24.18
CA VAL A 85 -14.93 -2.54 23.16
C VAL A 85 -13.55 -2.27 23.79
N ALA A 86 -12.65 -3.25 23.78
CA ALA A 86 -11.29 -3.13 24.31
C ALA A 86 -10.26 -2.68 23.26
N TYR A 87 -10.47 -3.02 21.99
CA TYR A 87 -9.60 -2.65 20.89
C TYR A 87 -10.39 -2.59 19.57
N VAL A 88 -10.03 -1.64 18.71
CA VAL A 88 -10.57 -1.49 17.36
C VAL A 88 -9.43 -1.40 16.36
N LYS A 89 -9.61 -2.05 15.21
CA LYS A 89 -8.72 -1.96 14.05
C LYS A 89 -9.55 -1.79 12.80
N THR A 90 -9.29 -0.73 12.06
CA THR A 90 -9.98 -0.40 10.82
C THR A 90 -8.96 -0.27 9.69
N TYR A 91 -9.10 -1.11 8.67
CA TYR A 91 -8.37 -1.02 7.41
C TYR A 91 -9.29 -0.43 6.35
N VAL A 92 -8.78 0.51 5.57
CA VAL A 92 -9.49 1.12 4.44
C VAL A 92 -8.57 1.12 3.23
N GLN A 93 -9.04 0.62 2.08
CA GLN A 93 -8.37 0.78 0.81
C GLN A 93 -9.25 1.54 -0.18
N GLU A 94 -8.62 2.28 -1.08
CA GLU A 94 -9.28 3.05 -2.12
C GLU A 94 -9.28 2.28 -3.44
N VAL A 95 -10.41 2.31 -4.14
CA VAL A 95 -10.45 1.92 -5.55
C VAL A 95 -9.87 3.10 -6.35
N PRO A 96 -8.79 2.92 -7.13
CA PRO A 96 -8.02 4.03 -7.70
C PRO A 96 -8.69 4.61 -8.95
N TRP A 97 -9.83 5.27 -8.75
CA TRP A 97 -10.50 6.06 -9.77
C TRP A 97 -9.73 7.35 -10.03
N GLN A 98 -9.24 7.51 -11.25
CA GLN A 98 -8.67 8.75 -11.74
C GLN A 98 -9.69 9.47 -12.62
N ARG A 99 -9.82 10.79 -12.44
CA ARG A 99 -10.69 11.60 -13.30
C ARG A 99 -10.14 11.60 -14.72
N LEU A 100 -10.98 11.32 -15.71
CA LEU A 100 -10.58 11.41 -17.11
C LEU A 100 -10.13 12.83 -17.43
N GLN A 101 -9.02 12.95 -18.16
CA GLN A 101 -8.50 14.22 -18.65
C GLN A 101 -8.20 14.09 -20.14
N GLU A 102 -8.56 15.11 -20.92
CA GLU A 102 -8.25 15.20 -22.35
C GLU A 102 -7.62 16.56 -22.60
N ASN A 103 -6.44 16.59 -23.23
CA ASN A 103 -5.67 17.83 -23.47
C ASN A 103 -5.47 18.69 -22.21
N GLY A 104 -5.26 18.05 -21.05
CA GLY A 104 -5.10 18.71 -19.75
C GLY A 104 -6.41 19.23 -19.12
N VAL A 105 -7.56 19.02 -19.76
CA VAL A 105 -8.86 19.44 -19.26
C VAL A 105 -9.55 18.28 -18.53
N PRO A 106 -9.87 18.41 -17.22
CA PRO A 106 -10.52 17.36 -16.46
C PRO A 106 -12.03 17.25 -16.76
N HIS A 107 -12.51 16.03 -17.02
CA HIS A 107 -13.94 15.77 -17.24
C HIS A 107 -14.76 15.99 -15.96
N ILE A 108 -15.95 16.59 -16.07
CA ILE A 108 -16.76 17.00 -14.91
C ILE A 108 -17.30 15.81 -14.09
N HIS A 109 -17.52 14.65 -14.69
CA HIS A 109 -18.14 13.49 -14.02
C HIS A 109 -17.72 12.12 -14.59
N SER A 110 -16.58 12.02 -15.28
CA SER A 110 -16.12 10.74 -15.85
C SER A 110 -14.76 10.37 -15.30
N PHE A 111 -14.58 9.07 -15.04
CA PHE A 111 -13.44 8.50 -14.34
C PHE A 111 -12.99 7.21 -15.03
N MET A 112 -11.70 6.90 -14.92
CA MET A 112 -11.10 5.64 -15.36
C MET A 112 -10.40 4.98 -14.18
N LEU A 113 -10.40 3.65 -14.16
CA LEU A 113 -9.70 2.88 -13.13
C LEU A 113 -8.23 2.75 -13.54
N VAL A 114 -7.31 3.25 -12.72
CA VAL A 114 -5.87 3.21 -13.00
C VAL A 114 -5.16 2.63 -11.78
N PRO A 115 -4.82 1.32 -11.78
CA PRO A 115 -4.14 0.70 -10.65
C PRO A 115 -2.63 0.99 -10.68
N ASP A 116 -2.23 2.24 -10.45
CA ASP A 116 -0.84 2.70 -10.39
C ASP A 116 -0.28 2.76 -8.95
N GLY A 117 -0.70 1.79 -8.14
CA GLY A 117 -0.50 1.69 -6.70
C GLY A 117 -1.78 1.94 -5.91
N ILE A 118 -2.26 0.93 -5.18
CA ILE A 118 -3.47 1.01 -4.36
C ILE A 118 -3.13 1.69 -3.03
N ARG A 119 -3.73 2.86 -2.79
CA ARG A 119 -3.68 3.53 -1.49
C ARG A 119 -4.49 2.76 -0.46
N PHE A 120 -3.92 2.59 0.73
CA PHE A 120 -4.63 2.09 1.88
C PHE A 120 -4.18 2.79 3.16
N CYS A 121 -4.98 2.66 4.21
CA CYS A 121 -4.61 3.04 5.57
C CYS A 121 -5.12 2.03 6.59
N GLU A 122 -4.56 2.09 7.78
CA GLU A 122 -4.97 1.29 8.93
C GLU A 122 -4.94 2.17 10.19
N ALA A 123 -6.05 2.21 10.92
CA ALA A 123 -6.14 2.87 12.21
C ALA A 123 -6.41 1.82 13.29
N GLU A 124 -5.65 1.88 14.36
CA GLU A 124 -5.75 0.99 15.50
C GLU A 124 -5.85 1.78 16.79
N GLN A 125 -6.68 1.32 17.72
CA GLN A 125 -6.78 1.95 19.04
C GLN A 125 -7.10 0.90 20.10
N CYS A 126 -6.35 0.91 21.20
CA CYS A 126 -6.73 0.24 22.45
C CYS A 126 -7.59 1.19 23.29
N ARG A 127 -8.51 0.64 24.10
CA ARG A 127 -9.23 1.40 25.11
C ARG A 127 -8.24 2.14 26.00
N ASN A 128 -8.41 3.46 26.12
CA ASN A 128 -7.52 4.35 26.88
C ASN A 128 -6.06 4.41 26.38
N GLY A 129 -5.76 3.81 25.22
CA GLY A 129 -4.47 3.89 24.56
C GLY A 129 -4.44 4.94 23.45
N PRO A 130 -3.24 5.25 22.92
CA PRO A 130 -3.12 6.11 21.77
C PRO A 130 -3.76 5.47 20.53
N LEU A 131 -4.24 6.32 19.64
CA LEU A 131 -4.57 5.93 18.27
C LEU A 131 -3.25 5.78 17.49
N VAL A 132 -3.04 4.62 16.89
CA VAL A 132 -1.92 4.35 15.99
C VAL A 132 -2.45 4.35 14.56
N LEU A 133 -1.79 5.10 13.68
CA LEU A 133 -2.20 5.25 12.29
C LEU A 133 -1.08 4.82 11.35
N PHE A 134 -1.46 4.06 10.34
CA PHE A 134 -0.61 3.66 9.23
C PHE A 134 -1.24 4.09 7.91
N ALA A 135 -0.40 4.36 6.92
CA ALA A 135 -0.80 4.49 5.53
C ALA A 135 0.12 3.66 4.64
N GLY A 136 -0.28 3.44 3.40
CA GLY A 136 0.50 2.62 2.50
C GLY A 136 0.08 2.66 1.05
N ILE A 137 0.93 2.01 0.26
CA ILE A 137 0.78 1.75 -1.17
C ILE A 137 1.05 0.27 -1.36
N LYS A 138 0.13 -0.44 -2.02
CA LYS A 138 0.34 -1.83 -2.42
C LYS A 138 0.07 -2.00 -3.90
N ASP A 139 0.44 -3.16 -4.45
CA ASP A 139 0.21 -3.52 -5.84
C ASP A 139 0.83 -2.49 -6.82
N LEU A 140 1.91 -1.81 -6.40
CA LEU A 140 2.63 -0.85 -7.22
C LEU A 140 3.68 -1.61 -8.04
N LYS A 141 3.39 -1.85 -9.31
CA LYS A 141 4.30 -2.53 -10.23
C LYS A 141 5.26 -1.52 -10.89
N LEU A 142 6.55 -1.75 -10.71
CA LEU A 142 7.63 -0.92 -11.25
C LEU A 142 8.59 -1.78 -12.07
N MET A 143 9.08 -1.25 -13.18
CA MET A 143 10.10 -1.91 -14.00
C MET A 143 11.14 -0.90 -14.48
N LYS A 144 12.41 -1.30 -14.42
CA LYS A 144 13.47 -0.72 -15.25
C LYS A 144 14.21 -1.83 -16.00
N THR A 145 14.56 -1.55 -17.25
CA THR A 145 15.11 -2.54 -18.18
C THR A 145 16.61 -2.72 -18.07
N THR A 146 17.30 -1.81 -17.38
CA THR A 146 18.74 -1.80 -17.14
C THR A 146 19.04 -1.11 -15.80
N GLN A 147 20.30 -0.73 -15.54
CA GLN A 147 20.76 -0.07 -14.31
C GLN A 147 20.41 -0.91 -13.06
N SER A 148 20.50 -2.23 -13.21
CA SER A 148 20.30 -3.19 -12.14
C SER A 148 21.21 -4.39 -12.36
N GLY A 149 21.94 -4.78 -11.33
CA GLY A 149 22.79 -5.95 -11.34
C GLY A 149 22.52 -6.87 -10.16
N PHE A 150 23.23 -7.99 -10.15
CA PHE A 150 23.38 -8.88 -9.01
C PHE A 150 24.62 -9.76 -9.21
N GLU A 151 25.62 -9.51 -8.38
CA GLU A 151 26.95 -10.10 -8.45
C GLU A 151 27.63 -10.08 -7.08
N GLY A 152 28.73 -10.82 -6.93
CA GLY A 152 29.45 -10.94 -5.66
C GLY A 152 28.68 -11.69 -4.57
N PHE A 153 27.63 -12.44 -4.94
CA PHE A 153 26.87 -13.25 -4.00
C PHE A 153 27.63 -14.52 -3.62
N TYR A 154 27.31 -15.05 -2.43
CA TYR A 154 27.88 -16.29 -1.95
C TYR A 154 27.54 -17.46 -2.89
N ARG A 155 28.54 -18.29 -3.21
CA ARG A 155 28.40 -19.46 -4.08
C ARG A 155 28.57 -20.73 -3.27
N SER A 156 27.63 -21.65 -3.41
CA SER A 156 27.67 -23.01 -2.90
C SER A 156 27.53 -24.03 -4.04
N GLU A 157 27.62 -25.33 -3.71
CA GLU A 157 27.38 -26.44 -4.65
C GLU A 157 25.99 -26.40 -5.33
N TYR A 158 25.03 -25.68 -4.75
CA TYR A 158 23.67 -25.54 -5.30
C TYR A 158 23.46 -24.23 -6.08
N THR A 159 24.50 -23.40 -6.26
CA THR A 159 24.38 -22.10 -6.92
C THR A 159 24.55 -22.23 -8.43
N THR A 160 23.43 -22.18 -9.16
CA THR A 160 23.40 -22.19 -10.64
C THR A 160 23.21 -20.82 -11.26
N LEU A 161 22.81 -19.82 -10.45
CA LEU A 161 22.54 -18.47 -10.93
C LEU A 161 23.83 -17.81 -11.43
N PRO A 162 23.89 -17.38 -12.70
CA PRO A 162 25.01 -16.59 -13.19
C PRO A 162 24.94 -15.16 -12.66
N GLU A 163 26.10 -14.55 -12.46
CA GLU A 163 26.21 -13.14 -12.14
C GLU A 163 25.76 -12.29 -13.34
N ARG A 164 25.17 -11.14 -13.03
CA ARG A 164 24.64 -10.20 -14.01
C ARG A 164 25.02 -8.79 -13.58
N HIS A 165 25.88 -8.13 -14.36
CA HIS A 165 26.11 -6.68 -14.19
C HIS A 165 24.91 -5.86 -14.66
N ASP A 166 24.09 -6.42 -15.55
CA ASP A 166 22.92 -5.75 -16.11
C ASP A 166 21.77 -6.75 -16.35
N ARG A 167 20.59 -6.42 -15.79
CA ARG A 167 19.34 -7.17 -15.87
C ARG A 167 18.13 -6.25 -15.71
N ILE A 168 16.96 -6.73 -16.13
CA ILE A 168 15.68 -6.12 -15.79
C ILE A 168 15.46 -6.23 -14.26
N LEU A 169 15.02 -5.14 -13.64
CA LEU A 169 14.42 -5.14 -12.31
C LEU A 169 12.93 -4.85 -12.47
N CYS A 170 12.09 -5.87 -12.28
CA CYS A 170 10.64 -5.76 -12.31
C CYS A 170 10.11 -6.20 -10.95
N GLY A 171 9.50 -5.28 -10.22
CA GLY A 171 9.04 -5.55 -8.86
C GLY A 171 7.63 -5.07 -8.60
N GLU A 172 6.89 -5.86 -7.84
CA GLU A 172 5.66 -5.40 -7.17
C GLU A 172 6.03 -4.92 -5.77
N LEU A 173 5.78 -3.63 -5.51
CA LEU A 173 6.15 -2.95 -4.28
C LEU A 173 4.94 -2.83 -3.36
N PHE A 174 5.17 -3.21 -2.11
CA PHE A 174 4.33 -2.89 -0.96
C PHE A 174 5.12 -1.95 -0.04
N CYS A 175 4.49 -0.86 0.38
CA CYS A 175 5.04 0.11 1.31
C CYS A 175 3.98 0.46 2.34
N LYS A 176 4.29 0.27 3.62
CA LYS A 176 3.44 0.66 4.76
C LYS A 176 4.27 1.50 5.71
N TRP A 177 3.75 2.64 6.15
CA TRP A 177 4.41 3.46 7.14
C TRP A 177 3.50 3.81 8.30
N SER A 178 4.08 4.02 9.48
CA SER A 178 3.42 4.68 10.60
C SER A 178 3.75 6.16 10.64
N TYR A 179 2.79 6.94 11.14
CA TYR A 179 3.00 8.35 11.43
C TYR A 179 3.66 8.51 12.81
N GLY A 180 4.55 9.50 12.95
CA GLY A 180 5.08 9.95 14.24
C GLY A 180 4.08 10.84 15.01
N GLU A 181 4.50 11.40 16.14
CA GLU A 181 3.73 12.41 16.86
C GLU A 181 3.67 13.71 16.06
N CYS A 182 2.64 13.87 15.24
CA CYS A 182 2.40 15.06 14.47
C CYS A 182 0.91 15.39 14.53
N LYS A 183 0.58 16.64 14.86
CA LYS A 183 -0.78 17.18 14.78
C LYS A 183 -0.99 17.78 13.40
N ASP A 184 -2.22 17.76 12.91
CA ASP A 184 -2.63 18.38 11.64
C ASP A 184 -1.88 17.84 10.41
N LEU A 185 -1.97 16.53 10.20
CA LEU A 185 -1.38 15.83 9.06
C LEU A 185 -2.22 16.04 7.78
N ASP A 186 -1.59 16.54 6.72
CA ASP A 186 -2.13 16.47 5.36
C ASP A 186 -1.81 15.09 4.75
N PHE A 187 -2.72 14.14 4.96
CA PHE A 187 -2.53 12.75 4.54
C PHE A 187 -2.37 12.59 3.03
N ASP A 188 -3.09 13.38 2.23
CA ASP A 188 -3.03 13.28 0.77
C ASP A 188 -1.68 13.79 0.26
N CYS A 189 -1.21 14.92 0.79
CA CYS A 189 0.12 15.45 0.49
C CYS A 189 1.23 14.47 0.89
N ILE A 190 1.17 13.90 2.09
CA ILE A 190 2.17 12.95 2.58
C ILE A 190 2.18 11.69 1.73
N TRP A 191 1.01 11.12 1.42
CA TRP A 191 0.92 9.92 0.57
C TRP A 191 1.51 10.16 -0.82
N ASN A 192 1.16 11.29 -1.45
CA ASN A 192 1.73 11.68 -2.74
C ASN A 192 3.26 11.83 -2.64
N LYS A 193 3.76 12.45 -1.55
CA LYS A 193 5.19 12.65 -1.37
C LYS A 193 5.95 11.34 -1.19
N VAL A 194 5.40 10.40 -0.43
CA VAL A 194 5.96 9.06 -0.27
C VAL A 194 6.00 8.34 -1.62
N ARG A 195 4.91 8.41 -2.41
CA ARG A 195 4.85 7.83 -3.76
C ARG A 195 5.93 8.42 -4.68
N GLU A 196 6.07 9.74 -4.71
CA GLU A 196 7.13 10.42 -5.47
C GLU A 196 8.51 9.91 -5.06
N CYS A 197 8.78 9.81 -3.75
CA CYS A 197 10.07 9.31 -3.25
C CYS A 197 10.34 7.88 -3.72
N ILE A 198 9.33 7.01 -3.72
CA ILE A 198 9.46 5.63 -4.23
C ILE A 198 9.86 5.64 -5.71
N LEU A 199 9.15 6.42 -6.53
CA LEU A 199 9.40 6.48 -7.97
C LEU A 199 10.78 7.07 -8.28
N GLU A 200 11.16 8.16 -7.59
CA GLU A 200 12.47 8.79 -7.72
C GLU A 200 13.60 7.83 -7.34
N ALA A 201 13.53 7.19 -6.17
CA ALA A 201 14.59 6.31 -5.67
C ALA A 201 14.68 4.97 -6.43
N PHE A 202 13.58 4.50 -7.04
CA PHE A 202 13.61 3.31 -7.90
C PHE A 202 14.25 3.60 -9.26
N SER A 203 13.91 4.76 -9.85
CA SER A 203 14.24 5.09 -11.24
C SER A 203 15.57 5.82 -11.38
N GLY A 204 15.91 6.71 -10.44
CA GLY A 204 17.01 7.67 -10.60
C GLY A 204 16.65 8.85 -11.53
N PRO A 205 17.65 9.63 -11.98
CA PRO A 205 17.47 10.71 -12.95
C PRO A 205 16.82 10.22 -14.25
N LEU A 206 15.94 11.02 -14.85
CA LEU A 206 15.14 10.61 -16.02
C LEU A 206 15.97 10.30 -17.28
N ASP A 207 17.15 10.90 -17.40
CA ASP A 207 18.03 10.83 -18.57
C ASP A 207 19.05 9.68 -18.49
N CYS A 208 19.47 9.27 -17.29
CA CYS A 208 20.52 8.26 -17.11
C CYS A 208 20.19 7.13 -16.12
N GLY A 209 19.11 7.27 -15.35
CA GLY A 209 18.73 6.36 -14.28
C GLY A 209 19.79 6.23 -13.19
N GLU A 210 19.59 5.28 -12.29
CA GLU A 210 20.58 4.97 -11.23
C GLU A 210 20.79 3.46 -11.09
N TYR A 211 22.07 3.05 -11.06
CA TYR A 211 22.44 1.66 -10.92
C TYR A 211 22.10 1.13 -9.53
N SER A 212 21.41 -0.01 -9.48
CA SER A 212 21.17 -0.74 -8.23
C SER A 212 21.89 -2.10 -8.24
N PRO A 213 22.80 -2.36 -7.27
CA PRO A 213 23.52 -3.63 -7.21
C PRO A 213 22.69 -4.79 -6.65
N SER A 214 21.56 -4.49 -5.99
CA SER A 214 20.68 -5.49 -5.40
C SER A 214 19.31 -4.90 -5.05
N TYR A 215 18.27 -5.72 -5.01
CA TYR A 215 16.96 -5.23 -4.58
C TYR A 215 16.94 -4.83 -3.10
N GLN A 216 17.80 -5.40 -2.24
CA GLN A 216 17.98 -4.95 -0.85
C GLN A 216 18.45 -3.49 -0.81
N ARG A 217 19.40 -3.14 -1.69
CA ARG A 217 19.89 -1.76 -1.80
C ARG A 217 18.80 -0.83 -2.32
N THR A 218 18.04 -1.24 -3.34
CA THR A 218 16.87 -0.47 -3.82
C THR A 218 15.87 -0.20 -2.70
N VAL A 219 15.47 -1.24 -1.94
CA VAL A 219 14.56 -1.10 -0.79
C VAL A 219 15.11 -0.10 0.22
N ASN A 220 16.38 -0.24 0.60
CA ASN A 220 17.02 0.68 1.54
C ASN A 220 17.07 2.13 1.01
N CYS A 221 17.44 2.33 -0.27
CA CYS A 221 17.47 3.66 -0.88
C CYS A 221 16.09 4.32 -0.84
N ILE A 222 15.02 3.60 -1.17
CA ILE A 222 13.64 4.11 -1.08
C ILE A 222 13.32 4.54 0.36
N GLN A 223 13.60 3.70 1.35
CA GLN A 223 13.31 4.02 2.76
C GLN A 223 14.08 5.26 3.22
N MET A 224 15.38 5.33 2.92
CA MET A 224 16.23 6.47 3.30
C MET A 224 15.79 7.76 2.61
N HIS A 225 15.39 7.68 1.33
CA HIS A 225 14.90 8.84 0.58
C HIS A 225 13.59 9.37 1.17
N ILE A 226 12.65 8.49 1.50
CA ILE A 226 11.41 8.86 2.20
C ILE A 226 11.73 9.51 3.55
N PHE A 227 12.63 8.92 4.34
CA PHE A 227 13.02 9.51 5.62
C PHE A 227 13.72 10.87 5.47
N SER A 228 14.37 11.15 4.36
CA SER A 228 14.98 12.47 4.13
C SER A 228 13.96 13.56 3.77
N LYS A 229 12.83 13.19 3.15
CA LYS A 229 11.84 14.13 2.59
C LYS A 229 10.52 14.20 3.36
N VAL A 230 10.20 13.19 4.17
CA VAL A 230 8.91 13.06 4.86
C VAL A 230 9.15 12.84 6.35
N SER A 231 9.26 13.94 7.10
CA SER A 231 9.56 13.92 8.55
C SER A 231 8.49 13.23 9.39
N GLN A 232 7.25 13.20 8.90
CA GLN A 232 6.09 12.62 9.58
C GLN A 232 6.11 11.08 9.59
N VAL A 233 6.90 10.44 8.72
CA VAL A 233 7.07 8.98 8.68
C VAL A 233 8.03 8.54 9.79
N GLN A 234 7.57 7.68 10.70
CA GLN A 234 8.36 7.21 11.84
C GLN A 234 8.94 5.81 11.62
N ILE A 235 8.11 4.86 11.17
CA ILE A 235 8.49 3.49 10.81
C ILE A 235 8.00 3.23 9.40
N ILE A 236 8.81 2.58 8.58
CA ILE A 236 8.46 2.21 7.21
C ILE A 236 8.85 0.75 6.94
N GLU A 237 7.87 -0.02 6.51
CA GLU A 237 8.00 -1.37 5.99
C GLU A 237 7.89 -1.33 4.47
N ILE A 238 8.86 -1.93 3.78
CA ILE A 238 8.81 -2.13 2.34
C ILE A 238 9.04 -3.60 2.01
N VAL A 239 8.20 -4.13 1.13
CA VAL A 239 8.40 -5.43 0.49
C VAL A 239 8.49 -5.21 -1.02
N LEU A 240 9.50 -5.81 -1.64
CA LEU A 240 9.69 -5.81 -3.10
C LEU A 240 9.74 -7.25 -3.60
N ASN A 241 8.69 -7.67 -4.29
CA ASN A 241 8.60 -8.99 -4.93
C ASN A 241 9.09 -8.89 -6.37
N ASN A 242 10.22 -9.53 -6.67
CA ASN A 242 10.89 -9.45 -7.97
C ASN A 242 10.39 -10.54 -8.93
N THR A 243 9.79 -10.10 -10.04
CA THR A 243 9.49 -10.94 -11.21
C THR A 243 10.73 -11.01 -12.09
N PHE A 244 11.23 -12.22 -12.34
CA PHE A 244 12.40 -12.42 -13.18
C PHE A 244 12.03 -12.37 -14.66
N TYR A 245 12.93 -11.83 -15.47
CA TYR A 245 12.83 -11.89 -16.93
C TYR A 245 14.05 -12.66 -17.45
N ASN A 246 13.81 -13.87 -17.94
CA ASN A 246 14.87 -14.73 -18.45
C ASN A 246 15.03 -14.50 -19.94
N VAL A 247 16.26 -14.23 -20.38
CA VAL A 247 16.60 -14.19 -21.81
C VAL A 247 16.37 -15.57 -22.40
N LEU A 248 15.55 -15.66 -23.44
CA LEU A 248 15.23 -16.93 -24.10
C LEU A 248 16.43 -17.41 -24.92
N ASP A 249 16.92 -18.62 -24.66
CA ASP A 249 17.89 -19.27 -25.55
C ASP A 249 17.19 -19.68 -26.86
N MET A 250 17.64 -19.09 -27.97
CA MET A 250 17.10 -19.32 -29.30
C MET A 250 18.06 -20.11 -30.22
N ASN A 251 19.18 -20.63 -29.71
CA ASN A 251 20.17 -21.33 -30.51
C ASN A 251 19.57 -22.54 -31.26
N ASN A 252 18.63 -23.26 -30.62
CA ASN A 252 17.92 -24.39 -31.23
C ASN A 252 16.99 -23.98 -32.38
N LEU A 253 16.66 -22.70 -32.50
CA LEU A 253 15.90 -22.11 -33.59
C LEU A 253 16.81 -21.48 -34.66
N GLY A 254 18.14 -21.58 -34.51
CA GLY A 254 19.12 -21.00 -35.43
C GLY A 254 19.27 -19.48 -35.30
N LEU A 255 18.86 -18.89 -34.18
CA LEU A 255 18.91 -17.45 -33.92
C LEU A 255 19.73 -17.11 -32.68
N THR A 256 20.41 -15.97 -32.71
CA THR A 256 20.99 -15.32 -31.53
C THR A 256 19.95 -14.39 -30.91
N ASN A 257 19.96 -14.25 -29.58
CA ASN A 257 19.06 -13.34 -28.84
C ASN A 257 19.88 -12.43 -27.92
N GLU A 258 20.08 -11.18 -28.30
CA GLU A 258 20.89 -10.20 -27.57
C GLU A 258 20.08 -9.48 -26.49
N LYS A 259 19.39 -10.25 -25.64
CA LYS A 259 18.45 -9.77 -24.61
C LYS A 259 17.22 -9.03 -25.18
N GLU A 260 16.80 -9.35 -26.39
CA GLU A 260 15.65 -8.73 -27.06
C GLU A 260 14.33 -9.43 -26.67
N VAL A 261 14.39 -10.76 -26.51
CA VAL A 261 13.23 -11.59 -26.16
C VAL A 261 13.45 -12.23 -24.80
N LEU A 262 12.60 -11.86 -23.83
CA LEU A 262 12.65 -12.36 -22.46
C LEU A 262 11.31 -12.98 -22.06
N ILE A 263 11.37 -14.04 -21.26
CA ILE A 263 10.20 -14.70 -20.67
C ILE A 263 10.04 -14.22 -19.23
N PRO A 264 8.87 -13.65 -18.86
CA PRO A 264 8.57 -13.34 -17.47
C PRO A 264 8.34 -14.64 -16.68
N VAL A 265 8.96 -14.73 -15.50
CA VAL A 265 8.76 -15.82 -14.55
C VAL A 265 8.07 -15.25 -13.32
N GLU A 266 6.76 -15.43 -13.26
CA GLU A 266 5.94 -14.95 -12.13
C GLU A 266 6.07 -15.85 -10.90
N THR A 267 6.34 -17.14 -11.08
CA THR A 267 6.52 -18.11 -9.98
C THR A 267 7.63 -19.12 -10.30
N PRO A 268 8.53 -19.43 -9.35
CA PRO A 268 8.74 -18.76 -8.07
C PRO A 268 9.34 -17.34 -8.26
N TYR A 269 9.09 -16.44 -7.32
CA TYR A 269 9.64 -15.07 -7.31
C TYR A 269 10.52 -14.82 -6.09
N GLY A 270 11.49 -13.90 -6.22
CA GLY A 270 12.31 -13.45 -5.10
C GLY A 270 11.57 -12.38 -4.31
N SER A 271 11.71 -12.36 -2.98
CA SER A 271 11.11 -11.32 -2.13
C SER A 271 12.15 -10.72 -1.19
N CYS A 272 12.07 -9.41 -1.00
CA CYS A 272 12.87 -8.69 -0.02
C CYS A 272 11.95 -7.82 0.82
N ALA A 273 11.99 -8.04 2.14
CA ALA A 273 11.27 -7.23 3.12
C ALA A 273 12.25 -6.53 4.05
N CYS A 274 12.00 -5.26 4.34
CA CYS A 274 12.77 -4.50 5.32
C CYS A 274 11.85 -3.53 6.06
N THR A 275 12.01 -3.45 7.38
CA THR A 275 11.36 -2.44 8.22
C THR A 275 12.43 -1.59 8.89
N LEU A 276 12.36 -0.28 8.69
CA LEU A 276 13.25 0.69 9.32
C LEU A 276 12.43 1.68 10.15
N GLY A 277 13.02 2.18 11.23
CA GLY A 277 12.46 3.26 12.04
C GLY A 277 13.49 4.37 12.22
N ARG A 278 13.02 5.59 12.44
CA ARG A 278 13.88 6.66 12.94
C ARG A 278 14.39 6.31 14.35
N LYS A 279 15.61 6.74 14.65
CA LYS A 279 16.19 6.63 16.00
C LYS A 279 15.47 7.55 16.97
#